data_AF-A0A2T6D6D3-F1
#
_entry.id   AF-A0A2T6D6D3-F1
#
_cell.length_a   1.000
_cell.length_b   1.000
_cell.length_c   1.000
_cell.angle_alpha   90.00
_cell.angle_beta   90.00
_cell.angle_gamma   90.00
#
_symmetry.space_group_name_H-M   'P 1'
#
loop_
_entity.id
_entity.type
_entity.pdbx_description
1 polymer ?
#
loop_
_entity_poly.entity_id
_entity_poly.type
_entity_poly.pdbx_seq_one_letter_code
_entity_poly.pdbx_strand_id
1 'polypeptide(L)'
;MICMIYRRKRAVGGKVELARLYRGRYRLEGEAKIKDVALNTSDKRIAQQNLEKIVKDKQLEVAGSATQHGSSSADAAPQGLHR
;
A
#
# COMPACT_ATOMS: atom_id res chain seq x y z
N MET A 1 -4.91 -8.62 -11.19
CA MET A 1 -4.63 -8.21 -9.78
C MET A 1 -4.82 -9.37 -8.78
N ILE A 2 -4.06 -9.43 -7.68
CA ILE A 2 -4.33 -10.34 -6.52
C ILE A 2 -4.78 -9.49 -5.32
N CYS A 3 -5.80 -9.94 -4.58
CA CYS A 3 -6.25 -9.31 -3.34
C CYS A 3 -6.91 -10.36 -2.42
N MET A 4 -6.26 -10.68 -1.31
CA MET A 4 -6.72 -11.76 -0.41
C MET A 4 -6.44 -11.40 1.05
N ILE A 5 -7.38 -11.74 1.93
CA ILE A 5 -7.20 -11.66 3.39
C ILE A 5 -6.92 -13.04 3.97
N TYR A 6 -6.04 -13.10 4.98
CA TYR A 6 -5.69 -14.33 5.66
C TYR A 6 -5.34 -14.07 7.12
N ARG A 7 -5.33 -15.13 7.93
CA ARG A 7 -4.77 -15.11 9.28
C ARG A 7 -3.55 -16.01 9.33
N ARG A 8 -2.47 -15.51 9.93
CA ARG A 8 -1.24 -16.29 10.05
C ARG A 8 -1.48 -17.46 10.99
N LYS A 9 -1.16 -18.67 10.52
CA LYS A 9 -1.12 -19.89 11.32
C LYS A 9 0.33 -20.12 11.75
N ARG A 10 0.55 -20.44 13.02
CA ARG A 10 1.87 -20.80 13.55
C ARG A 10 1.74 -22.05 14.41
N ALA A 11 2.68 -22.98 14.29
CA ALA A 11 2.78 -24.09 15.22
C ALA A 11 3.65 -23.63 16.40
N VAL A 12 3.10 -23.68 17.62
CA VAL A 12 3.80 -23.34 18.86
C VAL A 12 3.54 -24.47 19.84
N GLY A 13 4.62 -25.12 20.32
CA GLY A 13 4.51 -26.21 21.30
C GLY A 13 3.61 -27.37 20.86
N GLY A 14 3.60 -27.71 19.56
CA GLY A 14 2.78 -28.79 19.02
C GLY A 14 1.30 -28.44 18.76
N LYS A 15 0.87 -27.20 19.02
CA LYS A 15 -0.49 -26.71 18.73
C LYS A 15 -0.47 -25.66 17.62
N VAL A 16 -1.55 -25.57 16.84
CA VAL A 16 -1.71 -24.53 15.81
C VAL A 16 -2.40 -23.31 16.41
N GLU A 17 -1.65 -22.22 16.53
CA GLU A 17 -2.18 -20.92 16.92
C GLU A 17 -2.53 -20.09 15.68
N LEU A 18 -3.72 -19.51 15.70
CA LEU A 18 -4.19 -18.57 14.69
C LEU A 18 -3.97 -17.15 15.21
N ALA A 19 -3.33 -16.29 14.42
CA ALA A 19 -3.23 -14.88 14.74
C ALA A 19 -4.62 -14.25 14.88
N ARG A 20 -4.78 -13.38 15.90
CA ARG A 20 -6.05 -12.69 16.20
C ARG A 20 -6.46 -11.73 15.07
N LEU A 21 -5.49 -11.06 14.47
CA LEU A 21 -5.70 -10.01 13.47
C LEU A 21 -5.52 -10.56 12.05
N TYR A 22 -6.36 -10.08 11.14
CA TYR A 22 -6.24 -10.35 9.71
C TYR A 22 -5.04 -9.61 9.11
N ARG A 23 -4.45 -10.24 8.10
CA ARG A 23 -3.46 -9.68 7.20
C ARG A 23 -3.99 -9.74 5.78
N GLY A 24 -3.54 -8.82 4.95
CA GLY A 24 -3.87 -8.75 3.54
C GLY A 24 -2.64 -9.04 2.68
N ARG A 25 -2.84 -9.72 1.56
CA ARG A 25 -1.87 -9.85 0.48
C ARG A 25 -2.49 -9.27 -0.78
N TYR A 26 -1.75 -8.40 -1.45
CA TYR A 26 -2.17 -7.88 -2.74
C TYR A 26 -1.02 -7.80 -3.73
N ARG A 27 -1.36 -7.81 -5.02
CA ARG A 27 -0.43 -7.57 -6.12
C ARG A 27 -1.15 -6.73 -7.17
N LEU A 28 -0.61 -5.56 -7.45
CA LEU A 28 -1.12 -4.70 -8.51
C LEU A 28 -0.75 -5.25 -9.88
N GLU A 29 -1.42 -4.76 -10.92
CA GLU A 29 -1.09 -5.12 -12.29
C GLU A 29 0.23 -4.45 -12.69
N GLY A 30 1.12 -5.20 -13.34
CA GLY A 30 2.49 -4.76 -13.60
C GLY A 30 3.49 -5.02 -12.46
N GLU A 31 3.04 -5.37 -11.25
CA GLU A 31 3.95 -5.72 -10.15
C GLU A 31 4.31 -7.21 -10.15
N ALA A 32 5.61 -7.53 -10.09
CA ALA A 32 6.08 -8.91 -10.01
C ALA A 32 5.90 -9.51 -8.60
N LYS A 33 5.98 -8.68 -7.55
CA LYS A 33 6.01 -9.13 -6.14
C LYS A 33 4.66 -8.93 -5.46
N ILE A 34 4.27 -9.91 -4.64
CA ILE A 34 3.10 -9.80 -3.76
C ILE A 34 3.50 -8.98 -2.52
N LYS A 35 2.68 -8.00 -2.16
CA LYS A 35 2.84 -7.17 -0.96
C LYS A 35 1.98 -7.71 0.17
N ASP A 36 2.57 -7.79 1.36
CA ASP A 36 1.91 -8.20 2.60
C ASP A 36 1.64 -6.97 3.47
N VAL A 37 0.39 -6.78 3.93
CA VAL A 37 -0.02 -5.66 4.79
C VAL A 37 -0.78 -6.14 6.02
N ALA A 38 -0.59 -5.46 7.15
CA ALA A 38 -1.36 -5.70 8.37
C ALA A 38 -2.67 -4.91 8.31
N LEU A 39 -3.82 -5.58 8.53
CA LEU A 39 -5.14 -4.95 8.48
C LEU A 39 -5.64 -4.52 9.86
N ASN A 40 -4.90 -4.91 10.91
CA ASN A 40 -5.09 -4.53 12.32
C ASN A 40 -6.52 -4.72 12.86
N THR A 41 -7.28 -5.64 12.26
CA THR A 41 -8.66 -5.95 12.67
C THR A 41 -8.88 -7.45 12.76
N SER A 42 -9.72 -7.86 13.70
CA SER A 42 -10.19 -9.25 13.82
C SER A 42 -11.47 -9.51 13.03
N ASP A 43 -12.14 -8.48 12.53
CA ASP A 43 -13.36 -8.62 11.73
C ASP A 43 -13.03 -8.83 10.25
N LYS A 44 -13.64 -9.85 9.63
CA LYS A 44 -13.38 -10.22 8.23
C LYS A 44 -13.86 -9.14 7.24
N ARG A 45 -15.02 -8.55 7.49
CA ARG A 45 -15.64 -7.55 6.59
C ARG A 45 -14.84 -6.27 6.63
N ILE A 46 -14.46 -5.82 7.83
CA ILE A 46 -13.60 -4.64 8.00
C ILE A 46 -12.22 -4.88 7.39
N ALA A 47 -11.64 -6.07 7.57
CA ALA A 47 -10.36 -6.43 6.96
C ALA A 47 -10.40 -6.31 5.43
N GLN A 48 -11.45 -6.85 4.81
CA GLN A 48 -11.64 -6.78 3.38
C GLN A 48 -11.77 -5.33 2.89
N GLN A 49 -12.62 -4.52 3.53
CA GLN A 49 -12.78 -3.10 3.20
C GLN A 49 -11.47 -2.32 3.33
N ASN A 50 -10.70 -2.56 4.38
CA ASN A 50 -9.41 -1.90 4.59
C ASN A 50 -8.41 -2.29 3.50
N LEU A 51 -8.36 -3.57 3.11
CA LEU A 51 -7.48 -4.03 2.04
C LEU A 51 -7.88 -3.43 0.69
N GLU A 52 -9.16 -3.40 0.37
CA GLU A 52 -9.69 -2.79 -0.86
C GLU A 52 -9.32 -1.30 -0.96
N LYS A 53 -9.45 -0.54 0.13
CA LYS A 53 -9.01 0.86 0.21
C LYS A 53 -7.51 1.01 -0.09
N ILE A 54 -6.67 0.23 0.59
CA ILE A 54 -5.21 0.26 0.39
C ILE A 54 -4.85 -0.04 -1.06
N VAL A 55 -5.49 -1.06 -1.66
CA VAL A 55 -5.22 -1.42 -3.06
C VAL A 55 -5.64 -0.31 -4.01
N LYS A 56 -6.82 0.27 -3.80
CA LYS A 56 -7.34 1.37 -4.63
C LYS A 56 -6.41 2.59 -4.57
N ASP A 57 -6.00 2.98 -3.38
CA ASP A 57 -5.07 4.12 -3.19
C ASP A 57 -3.75 3.87 -3.91
N LYS A 58 -3.20 2.64 -3.83
CA LYS A 58 -1.96 2.28 -4.52
C LYS A 58 -2.12 2.19 -6.03
N GLN A 59 -3.26 1.75 -6.54
CA GLN A 59 -3.55 1.79 -7.98
C GLN A 59 -3.59 3.23 -8.50
N LEU A 60 -4.21 4.14 -7.75
CA LEU A 60 -4.25 5.56 -8.09
C LEU A 60 -2.85 6.20 -8.05
N GLU A 61 -2.04 5.88 -7.04
CA GLU A 61 -0.64 6.34 -6.98
C GLU A 61 0.17 5.89 -8.21
N VAL A 62 0.05 4.63 -8.61
CA VAL A 62 0.78 4.08 -9.77
C VAL A 62 0.27 4.69 -11.08
N ALA A 63 -1.06 4.81 -11.26
CA ALA A 63 -1.65 5.44 -12.44
C ALA A 63 -1.33 6.94 -12.51
N GLY A 64 -1.27 7.63 -11.37
CA GLY A 64 -0.90 9.04 -11.26
C GLY A 64 0.61 9.31 -11.39
N SER A 65 1.46 8.30 -11.21
CA SER A 65 2.92 8.44 -11.33
C SER A 65 3.41 8.50 -12.78
N ALA A 66 2.54 8.30 -13.78
CA ALA A 66 2.88 8.50 -15.20
C ALA A 66 3.08 9.98 -15.59
N THR A 67 2.91 10.95 -14.67
CA THR A 67 3.08 12.40 -14.95
C THR A 67 4.10 13.08 -14.03
N GLN A 68 5.13 12.37 -13.56
CA GLN A 68 6.30 13.00 -12.91
C GLN A 68 7.52 13.09 -13.86
N HIS A 69 7.30 13.55 -15.09
CA HIS A 69 8.34 14.23 -15.85
C HIS A 69 8.05 15.73 -15.81
N GLY A 70 8.60 16.38 -14.80
CA GLY A 70 8.47 17.81 -14.57
C GLY A 70 9.49 18.28 -13.54
N SER A 71 10.73 17.80 -13.68
CA SER A 71 11.89 18.42 -13.06
C SER A 71 12.10 19.78 -13.71
N SER A 72 11.55 20.83 -13.09
CA SER A 72 12.00 22.20 -13.29
C SER A 72 12.02 22.88 -11.93
N SER A 73 13.13 22.74 -11.22
CA SER A 73 13.58 23.76 -10.28
C SER A 73 13.60 25.09 -11.04
N ALA A 74 12.60 25.93 -10.81
CA ALA A 74 12.61 27.29 -11.30
C ALA A 74 13.67 28.06 -10.50
N ASP A 75 14.87 28.14 -11.06
CA ASP A 75 15.79 29.24 -10.85
C ASP A 75 15.04 30.56 -10.99
N ALA A 76 14.92 31.31 -9.90
CA ALA A 76 14.50 32.70 -9.90
C ALA A 76 15.56 33.52 -9.16
N ALA A 77 16.64 33.85 -9.87
CA ALA A 77 17.57 34.93 -9.54
C ALA A 77 17.21 36.19 -10.36
N PRO A 78 17.74 37.39 -10.05
CA PRO A 78 18.07 37.98 -8.76
C PRO A 78 17.30 39.31 -8.52
N GLN A 79 17.38 39.82 -7.29
CA GLN A 79 16.83 41.12 -6.90
C GLN A 79 17.57 42.24 -7.65
N GLY A 80 16.83 43.09 -8.36
CA GLY A 80 17.34 44.32 -8.93
C GLY A 80 16.34 45.45 -8.77
N LEU A 81 16.64 46.38 -7.87
CA LEU A 81 16.38 47.80 -8.14
C LEU A 81 17.27 48.67 -7.23
N HIS A 82 18.38 49.14 -7.81
CA HIS A 82 19.02 50.38 -7.37
C HIS A 82 18.21 51.55 -7.92
N ARG A 83 17.77 52.46 -7.04
CA ARG A 83 17.83 53.90 -7.30
C ARG A 83 17.87 54.68 -6.00
#